data_AF-A0A9Q0NDQ1-F1
#
_entry.id   AF-A0A9Q0NDQ1-F1
#
_cell.length_a   1.000
_cell.length_b   1.000
_cell.length_c   1.000
_cell.angle_alpha   90.00
_cell.angle_beta   90.00
_cell.angle_gamma   90.00
#
_symmetry.space_group_name_H-M   'P 1'
#
loop_
_entity.id
_entity.type
_entity.pdbx_description
1 polymer ?
#
loop_
_entity_poly.entity_id
_entity_poly.type
_entity_poly.pdbx_seq_one_letter_code
_entity_poly.pdbx_strand_id
1 'polypeptide(L)'
;MNSQPFPTGQLRRFLFKEHLGLIQPDPEHIPINVIEPTIDLFWNGFWFRASKRNTRIYDEVFKCIHTDAESFVSLKKYLEEKPICKSNPEAAMKQVLQLQGHLVDLSFQFLWEQVLAPPGTSKEALIRTSVWT
;
A
#
# COMPACT_ATOMS: atom_id res chain seq x y z
N MET A 1 14.37 0.52 -21.76
CA MET A 1 12.90 0.74 -21.79
C MET A 1 12.30 -0.21 -22.80
N ASN A 2 11.48 -1.18 -22.38
CA ASN A 2 10.96 -2.25 -23.24
C ASN A 2 12.07 -3.00 -24.01
N SER A 3 13.14 -3.38 -23.30
CA SER A 3 14.31 -4.07 -23.86
C SER A 3 15.16 -3.26 -24.86
N GLN A 4 14.89 -1.96 -25.01
CA GLN A 4 15.70 -1.03 -25.79
C GLN A 4 16.63 -0.19 -24.88
N PRO A 5 17.87 0.14 -25.31
CA PRO A 5 18.76 0.99 -24.54
C PRO A 5 18.14 2.37 -24.30
N PHE A 6 18.07 2.81 -23.04
CA PHE A 6 17.51 4.12 -22.69
C PHE A 6 18.24 4.75 -21.50
N PRO A 7 18.61 6.05 -21.56
CA PRO A 7 19.22 6.74 -20.43
C PRO A 7 18.23 6.83 -19.27
N THR A 8 18.58 6.22 -18.16
CA THR A 8 17.70 6.16 -16.98
C THR A 8 18.10 7.21 -15.96
N GLY A 9 17.16 8.08 -15.57
CA GLY A 9 17.35 9.08 -14.52
C GLY A 9 17.71 8.46 -13.16
N GLN A 10 18.66 9.08 -12.46
CA GLN A 10 19.14 8.61 -11.15
C GLN A 10 18.04 8.61 -10.08
N LEU A 11 17.18 9.64 -10.08
CA LEU A 11 16.10 9.81 -9.12
C LEU A 11 15.09 8.65 -9.14
N ARG A 12 14.60 8.26 -10.32
CA ARG A 12 13.63 7.15 -10.45
C ARG A 12 14.19 5.84 -9.86
N ARG A 13 15.45 5.53 -10.17
CA ARG A 13 16.09 4.31 -9.66
C ARG A 13 16.24 4.34 -8.15
N PHE A 14 16.58 5.50 -7.59
CA PHE A 14 16.67 5.68 -6.16
C PHE A 14 15.31 5.43 -5.49
N LEU A 15 14.25 6.10 -5.94
CA LEU A 15 12.90 5.93 -5.39
C LEU A 15 12.40 4.49 -5.53
N PHE A 16 12.68 3.83 -6.65
CA PHE A 16 12.28 2.43 -6.85
C PHE A 16 13.03 1.51 -5.88
N LYS A 17 14.32 1.75 -5.67
CA LYS A 17 15.09 1.00 -4.67
C LYS A 17 14.57 1.25 -3.27
N GLU A 18 14.19 2.49 -2.94
CA GLU A 18 13.59 2.82 -1.65
C GLU A 18 12.29 2.04 -1.41
N HIS A 19 11.32 2.19 -2.32
CA HIS A 19 10.00 1.56 -2.17
C HIS A 19 10.03 0.03 -2.21
N LEU A 20 11.02 -0.57 -2.89
CA LEU A 20 11.21 -2.02 -2.96
C LEU A 20 12.20 -2.57 -1.92
N GLY A 21 12.71 -1.73 -1.00
CA GLY A 21 13.59 -2.18 0.08
C GLY A 21 14.99 -2.63 -0.38
N LEU A 22 15.53 -1.99 -1.42
CA LEU A 22 16.80 -2.33 -2.08
C LEU A 22 17.92 -1.33 -1.83
N ILE A 23 17.72 -0.32 -0.97
CA ILE A 23 18.77 0.65 -0.62
C ILE A 23 19.87 -0.04 0.18
N GLN A 24 19.47 -0.84 1.16
CA GLN A 24 20.38 -1.64 1.98
C GLN A 24 20.33 -3.08 1.47
N PRO A 25 21.48 -3.70 1.14
CA PRO A 25 21.50 -5.09 0.73
C PRO A 25 21.11 -5.99 1.91
N ASP A 26 20.07 -6.78 1.72
CA ASP A 26 19.61 -7.80 2.66
C ASP A 26 19.60 -9.15 1.94
N PRO A 27 20.34 -10.16 2.42
CA PRO A 27 20.36 -11.50 1.83
C PRO A 27 19.00 -12.21 1.80
N GLU A 28 18.07 -11.84 2.69
CA GLU A 28 16.74 -12.43 2.75
C GLU A 28 15.79 -11.82 1.71
N HIS A 29 16.12 -10.64 1.18
CA HIS A 29 15.32 -9.95 0.18
C HIS A 29 15.58 -10.43 -1.24
N ILE A 30 14.52 -10.45 -2.04
CA ILE A 30 14.62 -10.78 -3.46
C ILE A 30 15.33 -9.63 -4.18
N PRO A 31 16.42 -9.89 -4.91
CA PRO A 31 17.08 -8.86 -5.71
C PRO A 31 16.21 -8.47 -6.90
N ILE A 32 15.99 -7.18 -7.09
CA ILE A 32 15.12 -6.65 -8.16
C ILE A 32 15.90 -5.68 -9.04
N ASN A 33 15.86 -5.92 -10.36
CA ASN A 33 16.41 -5.00 -11.33
C ASN A 33 15.43 -3.85 -11.62
N VAL A 34 15.75 -2.64 -11.15
CA VAL A 34 14.91 -1.44 -11.33
C VAL A 34 15.21 -0.66 -12.63
N ILE A 35 16.14 -1.12 -13.46
CA ILE A 35 16.56 -0.41 -14.68
C ILE A 35 15.44 -0.39 -15.72
N GLU A 36 14.73 -1.51 -15.87
CA GLU A 36 13.66 -1.71 -16.86
C GLU A 36 12.29 -1.75 -16.16
N PRO A 37 11.62 -0.61 -15.91
CA PRO A 37 10.38 -0.59 -15.14
C PRO A 37 9.14 -0.97 -15.94
N THR A 38 9.23 -1.03 -17.27
CA THR A 38 8.07 -1.25 -18.16
C THR A 38 7.93 -2.69 -18.64
N ILE A 39 8.91 -3.55 -18.34
CA ILE A 39 8.84 -4.97 -18.71
C ILE A 39 7.86 -5.69 -17.77
N ASP A 40 7.17 -6.70 -18.30
CA ASP A 40 6.19 -7.50 -17.56
C ASP A 40 6.77 -8.10 -16.28
N LEU A 41 8.00 -8.63 -16.36
CA LEU A 41 8.72 -9.18 -15.21
C LEU A 41 8.91 -8.15 -14.08
N PHE A 42 9.10 -6.87 -14.41
CA PHE A 42 9.20 -5.84 -13.38
C PHE A 42 7.83 -5.53 -12.81
N TRP A 43 6.86 -5.22 -13.68
CA TRP A 43 5.53 -4.80 -13.27
C TRP A 43 4.76 -5.90 -12.54
N ASN A 44 4.43 -6.99 -13.23
CA ASN A 44 3.68 -8.10 -12.66
C ASN A 44 4.55 -8.96 -11.75
N GLY A 45 5.86 -9.04 -12.06
CA GLY A 45 6.77 -9.94 -11.36
C GLY A 45 7.24 -9.45 -10.00
N PHE A 46 7.49 -8.16 -9.87
CA PHE A 46 8.05 -7.57 -8.65
C PHE A 46 7.14 -6.49 -8.07
N TRP A 47 6.79 -5.46 -8.84
CA TRP A 47 6.05 -4.30 -8.35
C TRP A 47 4.67 -4.67 -7.81
N PHE A 48 3.82 -5.25 -8.66
CA PHE A 48 2.46 -5.62 -8.30
C PHE A 48 2.42 -6.69 -7.21
N ARG A 49 3.29 -7.70 -7.29
CA ARG A 49 3.39 -8.77 -6.28
C ARG A 49 3.86 -8.26 -4.92
N ALA A 50 4.86 -7.39 -4.88
CA ALA A 50 5.33 -6.77 -3.64
C ALA A 50 4.21 -5.95 -3.00
N SER A 51 3.54 -5.11 -3.80
CA SER A 51 2.41 -4.28 -3.38
C SER A 51 1.28 -5.12 -2.75
N LYS A 52 0.79 -6.14 -3.47
CA LYS A 52 -0.26 -7.05 -3.01
C LYS A 52 0.11 -7.78 -1.72
N ARG A 53 1.32 -8.33 -1.66
CA ARG A 53 1.79 -9.07 -0.49
C ARG A 53 1.92 -8.16 0.73
N ASN A 54 2.51 -6.98 0.56
CA ASN A 54 2.67 -6.02 1.65
C ASN A 54 1.30 -5.53 2.16
N THR A 55 0.37 -5.18 1.27
CA THR A 55 -1.01 -4.82 1.65
C THR A 55 -1.67 -5.91 2.48
N ARG A 56 -1.57 -7.17 2.05
CA ARG A 56 -2.13 -8.31 2.78
C ARG A 56 -1.54 -8.44 4.18
N ILE A 57 -0.21 -8.35 4.31
CA ILE A 57 0.46 -8.44 5.62
C ILE A 57 0.04 -7.27 6.51
N TYR A 58 -0.03 -6.04 5.98
CA TYR A 58 -0.48 -4.89 6.77
C TYR A 58 -1.92 -5.05 7.26
N ASP A 59 -2.82 -5.54 6.40
CA ASP A 59 -4.21 -5.81 6.73
C ASP A 59 -4.35 -6.90 7.81
N GLU A 60 -3.73 -8.06 7.60
CA GLU A 60 -3.82 -9.21 8.52
C GLU A 60 -3.17 -8.90 9.88
N VAL A 61 -1.99 -8.27 9.88
CA VAL A 61 -1.22 -8.06 11.12
C VAL A 61 -1.77 -6.91 11.95
N PHE A 62 -2.10 -5.78 11.30
CA PHE A 62 -2.37 -4.53 11.99
C PHE A 62 -3.82 -4.07 11.93
N LYS A 63 -4.64 -4.66 11.04
CA LYS A 63 -6.00 -4.19 10.77
C LYS A 63 -6.05 -2.69 10.44
N CYS A 64 -5.20 -2.25 9.49
CA CYS A 64 -5.10 -0.84 9.09
C CYS A 64 -6.43 -0.30 8.55
N ILE A 65 -6.68 1.02 8.63
CA ILE A 65 -7.95 1.62 8.16
C ILE A 65 -8.10 1.60 6.64
N HIS A 66 -7.00 1.55 5.88
CA HIS A 66 -7.00 1.49 4.42
C HIS A 66 -7.35 0.07 3.94
N THR A 67 -8.60 -0.32 4.19
CA THR A 67 -9.18 -1.63 3.86
C THR A 67 -10.11 -1.52 2.66
N ASP A 68 -10.57 -2.66 2.17
CA ASP A 68 -11.65 -2.75 1.19
C ASP A 68 -13.06 -2.66 1.84
N ALA A 69 -13.18 -2.02 3.01
CA ALA A 69 -14.49 -1.79 3.64
C ALA A 69 -15.30 -0.75 2.87
N GLU A 70 -16.44 -1.17 2.33
CA GLU A 70 -17.25 -0.39 1.38
C GLU A 70 -18.18 0.63 2.07
N SER A 71 -18.54 0.39 3.34
CA SER A 71 -19.40 1.25 4.17
C SER A 71 -18.86 1.48 5.58
N PHE A 72 -19.41 2.47 6.28
CA PHE A 72 -19.12 2.68 7.71
C PHE A 72 -19.51 1.47 8.57
N VAL A 73 -20.54 0.71 8.18
CA VAL A 73 -20.97 -0.49 8.92
C VAL A 73 -19.93 -1.59 8.78
N SER A 74 -19.48 -1.89 7.56
CA SER A 74 -18.40 -2.85 7.33
C SER A 74 -17.08 -2.41 7.97
N LEU A 75 -16.77 -1.11 7.92
CA LEU A 75 -15.56 -0.57 8.52
C LEU A 75 -15.58 -0.72 10.04
N LYS A 76 -16.71 -0.42 10.68
CA LYS A 76 -16.88 -0.61 12.13
C LYS A 76 -16.69 -2.07 12.52
N LYS A 77 -17.34 -3.00 11.81
CA LYS A 77 -17.18 -4.44 12.05
C LYS A 77 -15.72 -4.88 11.90
N TYR A 78 -15.04 -4.40 10.87
CA TYR A 78 -13.63 -4.69 10.65
C TYR A 78 -12.73 -4.19 11.80
N LEU A 79 -12.98 -2.99 12.30
CA LEU A 79 -12.20 -2.38 13.39
C LEU A 79 -12.50 -2.95 14.78
N GLU A 80 -13.65 -3.62 14.96
CA GLU A 80 -13.98 -4.36 16.19
C GLU A 80 -13.13 -5.63 16.33
N GLU A 81 -12.63 -6.19 15.22
CA GLU A 81 -11.73 -7.35 15.25
C GLU A 81 -10.34 -6.96 15.77
N LYS A 82 -9.84 -7.72 16.75
CA LYS A 82 -8.53 -7.45 17.35
C LYS A 82 -7.41 -7.84 16.37
N PRO A 83 -6.46 -6.94 16.04
CA PRO A 83 -5.36 -7.25 15.13
C PRO A 83 -4.39 -8.28 15.70
N ILE A 84 -3.71 -9.03 14.82
CA ILE A 84 -2.77 -10.09 15.20
C ILE A 84 -1.63 -9.53 16.04
N CYS A 85 -1.14 -8.31 15.75
CA CYS A 85 -0.10 -7.67 16.53
C CYS A 85 -0.46 -7.46 18.02
N LYS A 86 -1.75 -7.44 18.36
CA LYS A 86 -2.25 -7.31 19.74
C LYS A 86 -2.70 -8.64 20.36
N SER A 87 -3.08 -9.62 19.55
CA SER A 87 -3.54 -10.93 20.03
C SER A 87 -2.41 -11.97 20.09
N ASN A 88 -1.49 -11.96 19.12
CA ASN A 88 -0.33 -12.84 19.04
C ASN A 88 0.88 -12.12 18.42
N PRO A 89 1.69 -11.41 19.23
CA PRO A 89 2.85 -10.66 18.75
C PRO A 89 3.92 -11.52 18.07
N GLU A 90 4.10 -12.77 18.49
CA GLU A 90 5.10 -13.67 17.88
C GLU A 90 4.70 -14.07 16.46
N ALA A 91 3.43 -14.39 16.24
CA ALA A 91 2.91 -14.67 14.91
C ALA A 91 2.96 -13.42 14.02
N ALA A 92 2.63 -12.24 14.57
CA ALA A 92 2.76 -10.97 13.86
C ALA A 92 4.20 -10.73 13.39
N MET A 93 5.20 -10.96 14.25
CA MET A 93 6.61 -10.78 13.90
C MET A 93 7.01 -11.67 12.71
N LYS A 94 6.59 -12.94 12.71
CA LYS A 94 6.88 -13.87 11.60
C LYS A 94 6.28 -13.44 10.26
N GLN A 95 5.13 -12.75 10.27
CA GLN A 95 4.55 -12.20 9.04
C GLN A 95 5.24 -10.92 8.61
N VAL A 96 5.56 -10.03 9.56
CA VAL A 96 6.25 -8.76 9.28
C VAL A 96 7.64 -8.98 8.69
N LEU A 97 8.36 -10.03 9.08
CA LEU A 97 9.63 -10.41 8.46
C LEU A 97 9.52 -10.75 6.97
N GLN A 98 8.33 -11.03 6.47
CA GLN A 98 8.11 -11.26 5.05
C GLN A 98 7.97 -9.94 4.28
N LEU A 99 7.83 -8.78 4.93
CA LEU A 99 7.75 -7.50 4.23
C LEU A 99 9.08 -7.17 3.55
N GLN A 100 9.00 -6.61 2.35
CA GLN A 100 10.14 -6.09 1.62
C GLN A 100 9.70 -4.75 1.02
N GLY A 101 10.41 -3.69 1.39
CA GLY A 101 10.05 -2.33 1.01
C GLY A 101 8.75 -1.84 1.65
N HIS A 102 8.17 -0.80 1.05
CA HIS A 102 7.03 -0.05 1.59
C HIS A 102 5.86 0.08 0.61
N LEU A 103 5.97 -0.55 -0.57
CA LEU A 103 4.92 -0.50 -1.58
C LEU A 103 3.67 -1.23 -1.07
N VAL A 104 2.51 -0.61 -1.21
CA VAL A 104 1.19 -1.17 -0.87
C VAL A 104 0.18 -0.71 -1.92
N ASP A 105 -0.84 -1.53 -2.16
CA ASP A 105 -1.98 -1.17 -3.00
C ASP A 105 -2.80 -0.08 -2.33
N LEU A 106 -3.24 0.87 -3.15
CA LEU A 106 -4.29 1.81 -2.77
C LEU A 106 -5.65 1.10 -2.90
N SER A 107 -6.41 1.04 -1.81
CA SER A 107 -7.78 0.54 -1.88
C SER A 107 -8.66 1.54 -2.63
N PHE A 108 -9.32 1.06 -3.69
CA PHE A 108 -10.29 1.84 -4.46
C PHE A 108 -11.74 1.63 -3.98
N GLN A 109 -11.96 0.65 -3.09
CA GLN A 109 -13.29 0.30 -2.58
C GLN A 109 -13.57 0.95 -1.22
N PHE A 110 -12.57 1.54 -0.59
CA PHE A 110 -12.73 2.16 0.72
C PHE A 110 -13.84 3.22 0.73
N LEU A 111 -14.89 2.94 1.51
CA LEU A 111 -16.08 3.77 1.70
C LEU A 111 -16.79 4.20 0.40
N TRP A 112 -16.68 3.41 -0.67
CA TRP A 112 -17.23 3.79 -1.98
C TRP A 112 -18.77 3.89 -2.00
N GLU A 113 -19.46 3.25 -1.06
CA GLU A 113 -20.93 3.35 -0.90
C GLU A 113 -21.36 4.61 -0.14
N GLN A 114 -20.42 5.43 0.34
CA GLN A 114 -20.70 6.61 1.16
C GLN A 114 -20.55 7.91 0.38
N VAL A 115 -21.36 8.91 0.74
CA VAL A 115 -21.10 10.29 0.35
C VAL A 115 -20.08 10.87 1.32
N LEU A 116 -18.82 10.98 0.87
CA LEU A 116 -17.71 11.49 1.70
C LEU A 116 -17.64 13.02 1.78
N ALA A 117 -18.51 13.73 1.06
CA ALA A 117 -18.65 15.17 1.20
C ALA A 117 -19.30 15.52 2.55
N PRO A 118 -18.96 16.68 3.16
CA PRO A 118 -19.61 17.12 4.37
C PRO A 118 -21.15 17.18 4.21
N PRO A 119 -21.92 16.69 5.21
CA PRO A 119 -23.37 16.80 5.18
C PRO A 119 -23.83 18.26 5.12
N GLY A 120 -24.88 18.58 4.37
CA GLY A 120 -25.37 19.96 4.20
C GLY A 120 -25.79 20.68 5.50
N THR A 121 -26.02 19.93 6.58
CA THR A 121 -26.34 20.44 7.91
C THR A 121 -25.11 20.68 8.79
N SER A 122 -23.92 20.33 8.31
CA SER A 122 -22.65 20.46 9.04
C SER A 122 -22.04 21.85 8.85
N LYS A 123 -21.16 22.26 9.77
CA LYS A 123 -20.46 23.55 9.66
C LYS A 123 -19.49 23.55 8.47
N GLU A 124 -18.93 22.40 8.16
CA GLU A 124 -18.00 22.17 7.06
C GLU A 124 -18.69 22.31 5.69
N ALA A 125 -20.00 22.08 5.60
CA ALA A 125 -20.76 22.33 4.37
C ALA A 125 -20.96 23.83 4.05
N LEU A 126 -20.74 24.72 5.02
CA LEU A 126 -20.72 26.17 4.79
C LEU A 126 -19.40 26.64 4.16
N ILE A 127 -18.38 25.78 4.14
CA ILE A 127 -17.07 26.05 3.55
C ILE A 127 -17.17 25.83 2.04
N ARG A 128 -16.59 26.75 1.25
CA ARG A 128 -16.52 26.59 -0.22
C ARG A 128 -15.77 25.33 -0.57
N THR A 129 -16.31 24.55 -1.51
CA THR A 129 -15.72 23.28 -1.96
C THR A 129 -14.31 23.43 -2.52
N SER A 130 -13.96 24.61 -3.03
CA SER A 130 -12.61 24.97 -3.49
C SER A 130 -11.52 24.92 -2.40
N VAL A 131 -11.88 24.71 -1.13
CA VAL A 131 -10.90 24.45 -0.06
C VAL A 131 -10.35 23.02 -0.15
N TRP A 132 -11.08 22.10 -0.80
CA TRP A 132 -10.76 20.67 -0.85
C TRP A 132 -10.17 20.20 -2.18
N THR A 133 -10.08 21.09 -3.19
CA THR A 133 -9.63 20.82 -4.56
C THR A 133 -8.69 21.92 -5.04
#